data_AF-M7TGV9-F1
#
_entry.id   AF-M7TGV9-F1
#
_cell.length_a   1.000
_cell.length_b   1.000
_cell.length_c   1.000
_cell.angle_alpha   90.00
_cell.angle_beta   90.00
_cell.angle_gamma   90.00
#
_symmetry.space_group_name_H-M   'P 1'
#
loop_
_entity.id
_entity.type
_entity.pdbx_description
1 polymer ?
#
loop_
_entity_poly.entity_id
_entity_poly.type
_entity_poly.pdbx_seq_one_letter_code
_entity_poly.pdbx_strand_id
1 'polypeptide(L)'
;MEPNERFRVDEDCLYLNIFAPSNVSDTSKLPVMYFVQGGGFQSNSNANFNGSDLSLFGNIIVVQVNYRVGPFGFLQSQEVMDNGSLNIGLRDQIQGLNWLKANVAAFGGDPDHIVAVGDSAGATSILLLMMAFAESDPAPIKGAIMESASVATIRSLEQGQEQYNCLVNATGCDGMPDTIACLRSVSAAALQTEECQFNPHLDGDLIKESMLDAFAAGNYLKIPTIAGTCNDEGTKNVPQDTNTTAQALEFMQNAAFNSLSNSSLSILAQTYLAPDPPAPVFPNSGPLWRPLANAMGDIRAHCITSRLQNAITDQSTAPTWNYRYAVLDPEDEADGFGAWHTVELNGVFGPNNTDGAPPSSYFTSNAPIVPLTMSYWASFIKTLDPNRLRLDGAPEWTPWTGNQGRQRLRFRTNDTNMETMDEAQMQNCEMVNPMINVLERPPEDSAVQVQLSRPNLPAATSAGNGNESAEADIALQDWGASPRVGWGPLIGVMVVAVFMA
;
A
#
# COMPACT_ATOMS: atom_id res chain seq x y z
N MET A 1 -24.48 6.31 9.90
CA MET A 1 -23.42 7.32 9.83
C MET A 1 -24.02 8.65 10.24
N GLU A 2 -23.62 9.18 11.38
CA GLU A 2 -23.59 10.64 11.54
C GLU A 2 -22.36 11.11 10.72
N PRO A 3 -22.49 12.05 9.77
CA PRO A 3 -21.35 12.55 9.02
C PRO A 3 -20.32 13.14 9.99
N ASN A 4 -19.04 12.84 9.79
CA ASN A 4 -17.98 13.61 10.44
C ASN A 4 -18.15 15.09 10.01
N GLU A 5 -18.46 15.99 10.95
CA GLU A 5 -18.73 17.40 10.67
C GLU A 5 -17.58 18.14 9.96
N ARG A 6 -16.38 17.53 9.91
CA ARG A 6 -15.20 18.07 9.22
C ARG A 6 -15.16 17.81 7.71
N PHE A 7 -15.88 16.81 7.21
CA PHE A 7 -15.80 16.41 5.80
C PHE A 7 -17.16 16.50 5.09
N ARG A 8 -17.14 17.10 3.90
CA ARG A 8 -18.23 16.97 2.92
C ARG A 8 -17.74 16.05 1.80
N VAL A 9 -18.49 14.99 1.54
CA VAL A 9 -18.27 14.09 0.40
C VAL A 9 -19.11 14.59 -0.77
N ASP A 10 -18.49 14.74 -1.94
CA ASP A 10 -19.12 15.22 -3.16
C ASP A 10 -18.39 14.65 -4.40
N GLU A 11 -19.06 14.65 -5.56
CA GLU A 11 -18.42 14.33 -6.85
C GLU A 11 -17.53 15.49 -7.34
N ASP A 12 -17.89 16.72 -6.98
CA ASP A 12 -17.00 17.87 -7.10
C ASP A 12 -15.93 17.79 -6.00
N CYS A 13 -14.88 17.01 -6.25
CA CYS A 13 -13.85 16.69 -5.27
C CYS A 13 -12.41 16.97 -5.72
N LEU A 14 -12.20 17.40 -6.96
CA LEU A 14 -10.87 17.62 -7.56
C LEU A 14 -10.21 18.92 -7.07
N TYR A 15 -9.87 18.92 -5.79
CA TYR A 15 -9.18 19.99 -5.09
C TYR A 15 -7.76 19.58 -4.71
N LEU A 16 -6.90 20.57 -4.52
CA LEU A 16 -5.60 20.41 -3.88
C LEU A 16 -5.41 21.49 -2.82
N ASN A 17 -4.61 21.16 -1.80
CA ASN A 17 -4.28 22.05 -0.70
C ASN A 17 -2.78 22.34 -0.71
N ILE A 18 -2.37 23.58 -0.42
CA ILE A 18 -0.96 24.00 -0.39
C ILE A 18 -0.63 24.61 0.97
N PHE A 19 0.45 24.13 1.59
CA PHE A 19 1.02 24.66 2.81
C PHE A 19 2.42 25.19 2.51
N ALA A 20 2.67 26.44 2.87
CA ALA A 20 3.92 27.13 2.60
C ALA A 20 4.35 27.95 3.83
N PRO A 21 5.66 28.09 4.12
CA PRO A 21 6.13 29.00 5.16
C PRO A 21 5.72 30.44 4.86
N SER A 22 5.33 31.22 5.86
CA SER A 22 4.75 32.56 5.63
C SER A 22 5.71 33.62 5.09
N ASN A 23 7.03 33.36 5.11
CA ASN A 23 8.08 34.28 4.69
C ASN A 23 8.70 33.94 3.32
N VAL A 24 8.00 33.19 2.48
CA VAL A 24 8.43 32.86 1.11
C VAL A 24 7.91 33.87 0.09
N SER A 25 8.62 33.98 -1.03
CA SER A 25 8.20 34.74 -2.21
C SER A 25 8.20 33.83 -3.43
N ASP A 26 7.68 34.31 -4.55
CA ASP A 26 7.65 33.58 -5.81
C ASP A 26 9.04 33.21 -6.38
N THR A 27 10.10 33.80 -5.82
CA THR A 27 11.50 33.51 -6.15
C THR A 27 12.20 32.58 -5.16
N SER A 28 11.53 32.14 -4.09
CA SER A 28 12.13 31.33 -3.02
C SER A 28 12.58 29.92 -3.47
N LYS A 29 11.92 29.35 -4.49
CA LYS A 29 12.30 28.06 -5.10
C LYS A 29 12.46 26.92 -4.07
N LEU A 30 11.49 26.78 -3.16
CA LEU A 30 11.50 25.72 -2.17
C LEU A 30 11.18 24.35 -2.79
N PRO A 31 11.84 23.25 -2.38
CA PRO A 31 11.43 21.90 -2.74
C PRO A 31 9.97 21.62 -2.38
N VAL A 32 9.29 20.85 -3.22
CA VAL A 32 7.85 20.60 -3.12
C VAL A 32 7.59 19.12 -2.84
N MET A 33 6.83 18.83 -1.79
CA MET A 33 6.23 17.52 -1.53
C MET A 33 4.85 17.47 -2.19
N TYR A 34 4.65 16.54 -3.11
CA TYR A 34 3.35 16.24 -3.71
C TYR A 34 2.79 14.96 -3.09
N PHE A 35 1.87 15.12 -2.13
CA PHE A 35 1.28 14.05 -1.35
C PHE A 35 0.04 13.46 -2.03
N VAL A 36 0.10 12.16 -2.33
CA VAL A 36 -1.01 11.36 -2.85
C VAL A 36 -1.49 10.44 -1.72
N GLN A 37 -2.70 10.67 -1.25
CA GLN A 37 -3.30 9.93 -0.14
C GLN A 37 -3.66 8.47 -0.49
N GLY A 38 -3.79 7.64 0.55
CA GLY A 38 -4.28 6.27 0.48
C GLY A 38 -5.81 6.12 0.47
N GLY A 39 -6.27 4.90 0.78
CA GLY A 39 -7.69 4.51 0.83
C GLY A 39 -8.10 3.40 -0.13
N GLY A 40 -7.17 2.50 -0.50
CA GLY A 40 -7.47 1.29 -1.28
C GLY A 40 -8.06 1.55 -2.67
N PHE A 41 -7.90 2.76 -3.19
CA PHE A 41 -8.58 3.26 -4.40
C PHE A 41 -10.11 3.35 -4.29
N GLN A 42 -10.72 3.08 -3.13
CA GLN A 42 -12.17 3.16 -2.89
C GLN A 42 -12.57 4.44 -2.15
N SER A 43 -11.66 4.99 -1.34
CA SER A 43 -11.87 6.19 -0.55
C SER A 43 -10.64 7.10 -0.59
N ASN A 44 -10.84 8.35 -0.19
CA ASN A 44 -9.77 9.31 0.12
C ASN A 44 -9.62 9.32 1.65
N SER A 45 -8.76 8.45 2.18
CA SER A 45 -8.71 8.12 3.62
C SER A 45 -7.74 8.99 4.43
N ASN A 46 -6.89 9.77 3.76
CA ASN A 46 -5.86 10.60 4.37
C ASN A 46 -5.97 12.04 3.85
N ALA A 47 -7.20 12.48 3.55
CA ALA A 47 -7.49 13.80 3.01
C ALA A 47 -7.32 14.88 4.08
N ASN A 48 -6.89 16.07 3.67
CA ASN A 48 -6.90 17.29 4.50
C ASN A 48 -6.05 17.21 5.79
N PHE A 49 -4.96 16.44 5.77
CA PHE A 49 -3.93 16.56 6.79
C PHE A 49 -3.42 18.01 6.85
N ASN A 50 -2.94 18.45 8.01
CA ASN A 50 -2.38 19.79 8.15
C ASN A 50 -0.88 19.78 7.83
N GLY A 51 -0.50 20.24 6.63
CA GLY A 51 0.91 20.28 6.23
C GLY A 51 1.75 21.37 6.90
N SER A 52 1.18 22.20 7.80
CA SER A 52 1.84 23.41 8.32
C SER A 52 3.13 23.12 9.07
N ASP A 53 3.12 22.16 10.01
CA ASP A 53 4.30 21.88 10.83
C ASP A 53 5.42 21.26 10.00
N LEU A 54 5.09 20.31 9.11
CA LEU A 54 6.07 19.72 8.20
C LEU A 54 6.66 20.75 7.22
N SER A 55 5.81 21.63 6.67
CA SER A 55 6.23 22.72 5.79
C SER A 55 7.19 23.67 6.50
N LEU A 56 6.87 24.06 7.74
CA LEU A 56 7.71 24.94 8.55
C LEU A 56 9.02 24.25 8.98
N PHE A 57 8.94 23.01 9.47
CA PHE A 57 10.08 22.25 9.94
C PHE A 57 11.09 21.98 8.82
N GLY A 58 10.60 21.51 7.66
CA GLY A 58 11.44 21.22 6.50
C GLY A 58 11.87 22.48 5.75
N ASN A 59 11.15 23.59 5.87
CA ASN A 59 11.22 24.72 4.94
C ASN A 59 10.99 24.24 3.49
N ILE A 60 9.84 23.60 3.27
CA ILE A 60 9.37 23.00 2.02
C ILE A 60 7.92 23.41 1.74
N ILE A 61 7.47 23.26 0.49
CA ILE A 61 6.05 23.34 0.16
C ILE A 61 5.43 21.95 0.32
N VAL A 62 4.32 21.84 1.04
CA VAL A 62 3.55 20.58 1.14
C VAL A 62 2.26 20.75 0.36
N VAL A 63 2.01 19.87 -0.60
CA VAL A 63 0.81 19.86 -1.43
C VAL A 63 0.10 18.53 -1.27
N GLN A 64 -1.22 18.57 -1.08
CA GLN A 64 -2.06 17.38 -1.03
C GLN A 64 -3.08 17.44 -2.16
N VAL A 65 -3.36 16.30 -2.78
CA VAL A 65 -4.29 16.20 -3.90
C VAL A 65 -5.43 15.21 -3.60
N ASN A 66 -6.65 15.59 -3.97
CA ASN A 66 -7.75 14.66 -4.09
C ASN A 66 -7.80 14.10 -5.52
N TYR A 67 -8.18 12.83 -5.64
CA TYR A 67 -8.44 12.18 -6.91
C TYR A 67 -9.73 11.37 -6.83
N ARG A 68 -10.36 11.07 -7.97
CA ARG A 68 -11.55 10.22 -8.00
C ARG A 68 -11.20 8.78 -7.63
N VAL A 69 -12.08 8.16 -6.86
CA VAL A 69 -11.94 6.80 -6.30
C VAL A 69 -13.15 5.94 -6.66
N GLY A 70 -13.07 4.64 -6.38
CA GLY A 70 -14.09 3.65 -6.66
C GLY A 70 -14.54 3.67 -8.12
N PRO A 71 -15.84 3.56 -8.41
CA PRO A 71 -16.33 3.58 -9.79
C PRO A 71 -16.12 4.93 -10.48
N PHE A 72 -15.97 6.04 -9.75
CA PHE A 72 -15.73 7.34 -10.36
C PHE A 72 -14.31 7.49 -10.91
N GLY A 73 -13.35 6.77 -10.32
CA GLY A 73 -11.94 6.83 -10.71
C GLY A 73 -11.48 5.66 -11.59
N PHE A 74 -12.07 4.48 -11.40
CA PHE A 74 -11.48 3.22 -11.86
C PHE A 74 -12.50 2.25 -12.51
N LEU A 75 -13.63 2.76 -12.99
CA LEU A 75 -14.56 1.95 -13.78
C LEU A 75 -13.94 1.60 -15.14
N GLN A 76 -14.01 0.32 -15.51
CA GLN A 76 -13.42 -0.21 -16.73
C GLN A 76 -14.41 -1.10 -17.47
N SER A 77 -14.65 -0.81 -18.75
CA SER A 77 -15.41 -1.67 -19.65
C SER A 77 -15.21 -1.22 -21.10
N GLN A 78 -15.71 -1.99 -22.07
CA GLN A 78 -15.75 -1.53 -23.46
C GLN A 78 -16.62 -0.27 -23.60
N GLU A 79 -17.75 -0.21 -22.90
CA GLU A 79 -18.66 0.95 -22.91
C GLU A 79 -17.98 2.22 -22.35
N VAL A 80 -17.13 2.09 -21.32
CA VAL A 80 -16.32 3.20 -20.82
C VAL A 80 -15.29 3.66 -21.84
N MET A 81 -14.63 2.75 -22.57
CA MET A 81 -13.66 3.13 -23.60
C MET A 81 -14.32 3.85 -24.78
N ASP A 82 -15.52 3.43 -25.18
CA ASP A 82 -16.23 4.01 -26.32
C ASP A 82 -16.73 5.44 -26.02
N ASN A 83 -17.00 5.75 -24.75
CA ASN A 83 -17.65 7.01 -24.35
C ASN A 83 -17.02 7.67 -23.11
N GLY A 84 -15.71 7.50 -22.93
CA GLY A 84 -15.03 7.92 -21.71
C GLY A 84 -13.51 7.72 -21.75
N SER A 85 -12.93 7.52 -20.57
CA SER A 85 -11.50 7.32 -20.40
C SER A 85 -11.26 6.42 -19.19
N LEU A 86 -10.15 5.70 -19.27
CA LEU A 86 -9.72 4.70 -18.31
C LEU A 86 -8.74 5.29 -17.29
N ASN A 87 -8.62 4.65 -16.12
CA ASN A 87 -7.71 5.06 -15.04
C ASN A 87 -7.83 6.56 -14.69
N ILE A 88 -9.06 7.07 -14.64
CA ILE A 88 -9.32 8.49 -14.44
C ILE A 88 -8.80 8.99 -13.09
N GLY A 89 -8.84 8.16 -12.04
CA GLY A 89 -8.23 8.49 -10.75
C GLY A 89 -6.72 8.76 -10.86
N LEU A 90 -5.97 8.00 -11.66
CA LEU A 90 -4.55 8.28 -11.92
C LEU A 90 -4.37 9.55 -12.77
N ARG A 91 -5.25 9.77 -13.74
CA ARG A 91 -5.22 10.99 -14.57
C ARG A 91 -5.49 12.24 -13.75
N ASP A 92 -6.35 12.17 -12.73
CA ASP A 92 -6.58 13.25 -11.79
C ASP A 92 -5.29 13.60 -11.01
N GLN A 93 -4.55 12.59 -10.56
CA GLN A 93 -3.26 12.79 -9.90
C GLN A 93 -2.22 13.41 -10.84
N ILE A 94 -2.18 13.01 -12.11
CA ILE A 94 -1.32 13.62 -13.13
C ILE A 94 -1.73 15.07 -13.39
N GLN A 95 -3.03 15.35 -13.48
CA GLN A 95 -3.56 16.68 -13.70
C GLN A 95 -3.26 17.61 -12.51
N GLY A 96 -3.37 17.12 -11.27
CA GLY A 96 -2.94 17.84 -10.08
C GLY A 96 -1.45 18.18 -10.11
N LEU A 97 -0.61 17.24 -10.52
CA LEU A 97 0.84 17.47 -10.70
C LEU A 97 1.11 18.51 -11.81
N ASN A 98 0.41 18.45 -12.93
CA ASN A 98 0.55 19.41 -14.02
C ASN A 98 0.14 20.82 -13.57
N TRP A 99 -0.98 20.93 -12.85
CA TRP A 99 -1.40 22.20 -12.25
C TRP A 99 -0.32 22.71 -11.29
N LEU A 100 0.23 21.83 -10.45
CA LEU A 100 1.27 22.19 -9.50
C LEU A 100 2.53 22.73 -10.21
N LYS A 101 3.03 22.04 -11.23
CA LYS A 101 4.18 22.51 -12.03
C LYS A 101 3.94 23.89 -12.65
N ALA A 102 2.71 24.19 -13.06
CA ALA A 102 2.38 25.48 -13.66
C ALA A 102 2.25 26.62 -12.62
N ASN A 103 1.91 26.31 -11.37
CA ASN A 103 1.46 27.32 -10.40
C ASN A 103 2.28 27.41 -9.10
N VAL A 104 3.04 26.38 -8.72
CA VAL A 104 3.68 26.31 -7.39
C VAL A 104 4.70 27.42 -7.15
N ALA A 105 5.29 27.98 -8.22
CA ALA A 105 6.17 29.13 -8.12
C ALA A 105 5.48 30.31 -7.44
N ALA A 106 4.19 30.55 -7.67
CA ALA A 106 3.45 31.64 -7.00
C ALA A 106 3.33 31.45 -5.47
N PHE A 107 3.51 30.23 -4.99
CA PHE A 107 3.52 29.87 -3.56
C PHE A 107 4.96 29.71 -3.01
N GLY A 108 5.96 30.09 -3.82
CA GLY A 108 7.38 30.01 -3.48
C GLY A 108 8.03 28.64 -3.66
N GLY A 109 7.33 27.67 -4.26
CA GLY A 109 7.89 26.36 -4.58
C GLY A 109 8.67 26.32 -5.88
N ASP A 110 9.51 25.31 -6.04
CA ASP A 110 10.25 25.04 -7.26
C ASP A 110 9.53 23.99 -8.12
N PRO A 111 8.95 24.36 -9.29
CA PRO A 111 8.29 23.41 -10.18
C PRO A 111 9.24 22.36 -10.79
N ASP A 112 10.55 22.57 -10.67
CA ASP A 112 11.61 21.68 -11.14
C ASP A 112 12.12 20.74 -10.03
N HIS A 113 11.68 20.91 -8.79
CA HIS A 113 12.06 20.07 -7.64
C HIS A 113 10.83 19.57 -6.87
N ILE A 114 10.09 18.65 -7.49
CA ILE A 114 8.92 18.00 -6.88
C ILE A 114 9.26 16.56 -6.49
N VAL A 115 9.01 16.19 -5.24
CA VAL A 115 9.09 14.82 -4.72
C VAL A 115 7.68 14.32 -4.47
N ALA A 116 7.32 13.19 -5.10
CA ALA A 116 6.04 12.54 -4.84
C ALA A 116 6.12 11.73 -3.54
N VAL A 117 5.12 11.85 -2.68
CA VAL A 117 5.03 11.10 -1.42
C VAL A 117 3.63 10.51 -1.34
N GLY A 118 3.49 9.26 -0.94
CA GLY A 118 2.17 8.66 -0.83
C GLY A 118 2.18 7.48 0.09
N ASP A 119 1.02 7.27 0.72
CA ASP A 119 0.77 6.20 1.67
C ASP A 119 -0.21 5.18 1.08
N SER A 120 -0.04 3.89 1.40
CA SER A 120 -0.99 2.84 1.01
C SER A 120 -1.29 2.84 -0.50
N ALA A 121 -2.55 3.01 -0.91
CA ALA A 121 -2.94 3.15 -2.32
C ALA A 121 -2.30 4.37 -3.02
N GLY A 122 -1.96 5.43 -2.30
CA GLY A 122 -1.19 6.56 -2.81
C GLY A 122 0.28 6.19 -3.09
N ALA A 123 0.89 5.36 -2.24
CA ALA A 123 2.21 4.78 -2.48
C ALA A 123 2.21 3.89 -3.74
N THR A 124 1.18 3.04 -3.87
CA THR A 124 0.92 2.24 -5.07
C THR A 124 0.70 3.13 -6.30
N SER A 125 -0.03 4.25 -6.14
CA SER A 125 -0.24 5.22 -7.23
C SER A 125 1.08 5.80 -7.72
N ILE A 126 2.00 6.15 -6.82
CA ILE A 126 3.30 6.69 -7.20
C ILE A 126 4.11 5.70 -8.03
N LEU A 127 4.09 4.42 -7.67
CA LEU A 127 4.72 3.36 -8.48
C LEU A 127 4.11 3.28 -9.89
N LEU A 128 2.78 3.39 -10.01
CA LEU A 128 2.08 3.45 -11.30
C LEU A 128 2.40 4.72 -12.09
N LEU A 129 2.51 5.87 -11.44
CA LEU A 129 2.93 7.13 -12.06
C LEU A 129 4.39 7.05 -12.54
N MET A 130 5.28 6.38 -11.79
CA MET A 130 6.65 6.13 -12.25
C MET A 130 6.68 5.28 -13.52
N MET A 131 5.78 4.30 -13.68
CA MET A 131 5.62 3.56 -14.93
C MET A 131 5.12 4.48 -16.05
N ALA A 132 4.09 5.28 -15.79
CA ALA A 132 3.54 6.22 -16.77
C ALA A 132 4.57 7.27 -17.23
N PHE A 133 5.52 7.63 -16.37
CA PHE A 133 6.58 8.61 -16.64
C PHE A 133 7.91 7.98 -17.09
N ALA A 134 7.96 6.68 -17.40
CA ALA A 134 9.20 5.97 -17.72
C ALA A 134 10.03 6.65 -18.83
N GLU A 135 9.35 7.22 -19.83
CA GLU A 135 9.97 7.88 -21.00
C GLU A 135 9.97 9.42 -20.91
N SER A 136 9.54 9.99 -19.78
CA SER A 136 9.42 11.45 -19.65
C SER A 136 10.78 12.12 -19.41
N ASP A 137 11.18 12.99 -20.33
CA ASP A 137 12.37 13.86 -20.22
C ASP A 137 12.00 15.32 -20.53
N PRO A 138 12.07 16.27 -19.57
CA PRO A 138 12.53 16.08 -18.19
C PRO A 138 11.55 15.30 -17.33
N ALA A 139 12.08 14.56 -16.36
CA ALA A 139 11.30 13.86 -15.33
C ALA A 139 10.33 14.82 -14.60
N PRO A 140 9.01 14.53 -14.56
CA PRO A 140 8.01 15.38 -13.90
C PRO A 140 8.21 15.52 -12.39
N ILE A 141 8.71 14.46 -11.76
CA ILE A 141 9.10 14.35 -10.34
C ILE A 141 10.59 13.97 -10.24
N LYS A 142 11.25 14.36 -9.15
CA LYS A 142 12.69 14.18 -8.92
C LYS A 142 13.04 13.12 -7.87
N GLY A 143 12.07 12.74 -7.04
CA GLY A 143 12.19 11.67 -6.06
C GLY A 143 10.81 11.13 -5.69
N ALA A 144 10.78 9.96 -5.06
CA ALA A 144 9.55 9.33 -4.60
C ALA A 144 9.68 8.75 -3.18
N ILE A 145 8.66 8.90 -2.34
CA ILE A 145 8.52 8.19 -1.07
C ILE A 145 7.23 7.35 -1.15
N MET A 146 7.34 6.04 -0.93
CA MET A 146 6.24 5.09 -1.00
C MET A 146 6.07 4.39 0.36
N GLU A 147 5.11 4.86 1.14
CA GLU A 147 4.84 4.42 2.51
C GLU A 147 3.80 3.29 2.49
N SER A 148 4.20 2.08 2.90
CA SER A 148 3.34 0.89 2.92
C SER A 148 2.71 0.55 1.55
N ALA A 149 3.53 0.58 0.49
CA ALA A 149 3.09 0.25 -0.87
C ALA A 149 2.62 -1.21 -1.01
N SER A 150 1.65 -1.40 -1.90
CA SER A 150 1.16 -2.71 -2.32
C SER A 150 1.12 -2.81 -3.86
N VAL A 151 0.58 -3.91 -4.38
CA VAL A 151 0.18 -4.01 -5.79
C VAL A 151 -1.31 -3.70 -5.89
N ALA A 152 -1.69 -2.91 -6.88
CA ALA A 152 -3.08 -2.86 -7.31
C ALA A 152 -3.42 -4.16 -8.04
N THR A 153 -4.65 -4.66 -7.90
CA THR A 153 -5.13 -5.72 -8.80
C THR A 153 -5.43 -5.10 -10.15
N ILE A 154 -4.51 -5.30 -11.09
CA ILE A 154 -4.56 -4.77 -12.45
C ILE A 154 -5.24 -5.80 -13.35
N ARG A 155 -6.49 -5.51 -13.73
CA ARG A 155 -7.31 -6.38 -14.59
C ARG A 155 -7.13 -6.08 -16.07
N SER A 156 -7.32 -7.11 -16.89
CA SER A 156 -7.54 -6.94 -18.33
C SER A 156 -8.90 -6.27 -18.59
N LEU A 157 -9.13 -5.77 -19.80
CA LEU A 157 -10.43 -5.21 -20.19
C LEU A 157 -11.56 -6.23 -20.03
N GLU A 158 -11.31 -7.50 -20.36
CA GLU A 158 -12.28 -8.58 -20.23
C GLU A 158 -12.66 -8.82 -18.76
N GLN A 159 -11.67 -8.90 -17.87
CA GLN A 159 -11.90 -9.03 -16.43
C GLN A 159 -12.55 -7.76 -15.83
N GLY A 160 -12.26 -6.58 -16.38
CA GLY A 160 -12.90 -5.32 -15.99
C GLY A 160 -14.39 -5.29 -16.29
N GLN A 161 -14.83 -5.94 -17.38
CA GLN A 161 -16.25 -6.02 -17.74
C GLN A 161 -17.12 -6.65 -16.64
N GLU A 162 -16.57 -7.60 -15.87
CA GLU A 162 -17.29 -8.18 -14.72
C GLU A 162 -17.62 -7.14 -13.66
N GLN A 163 -16.69 -6.20 -13.39
CA GLN A 163 -16.88 -5.14 -12.42
C GLN A 163 -17.89 -4.10 -12.90
N TYR A 164 -17.84 -3.79 -14.20
CA TYR A 164 -18.84 -2.93 -14.83
C TYR A 164 -20.24 -3.53 -14.73
N ASN A 165 -20.38 -4.81 -15.08
CA ASN A 165 -21.64 -5.53 -15.00
C ASN A 165 -22.16 -5.62 -13.56
N CYS A 166 -21.27 -5.82 -12.58
CA CYS A 166 -21.60 -5.77 -11.16
C CYS A 166 -22.28 -4.43 -10.80
N LEU A 167 -21.68 -3.30 -11.19
CA LEU A 167 -22.23 -1.97 -10.92
C LEU A 167 -23.53 -1.71 -11.68
N VAL A 168 -23.62 -2.09 -12.96
CA VAL A 168 -24.85 -1.96 -13.77
C VAL A 168 -26.01 -2.70 -13.13
N ASN A 169 -25.78 -3.93 -12.65
CA ASN A 169 -26.81 -4.71 -11.97
C ASN A 169 -27.16 -4.09 -10.60
N ALA A 170 -26.17 -3.69 -9.81
CA ALA A 170 -26.38 -3.10 -8.49
C ALA A 170 -27.17 -1.79 -8.54
N THR A 171 -27.06 -1.03 -9.64
CA THR A 171 -27.74 0.24 -9.86
C THR A 171 -29.08 0.11 -10.58
N GLY A 172 -29.47 -1.10 -11.00
CA GLY A 172 -30.67 -1.34 -11.80
C GLY A 172 -30.60 -0.72 -13.20
N CYS A 173 -29.39 -0.51 -13.72
CA CYS A 173 -29.15 -0.03 -15.08
C CYS A 173 -29.11 -1.18 -16.10
N ASP A 174 -29.33 -2.42 -15.66
CA ASP A 174 -29.40 -3.59 -16.54
C ASP A 174 -30.58 -3.47 -17.52
N GLY A 175 -30.34 -3.86 -18.78
CA GLY A 175 -31.34 -3.77 -19.85
C GLY A 175 -31.51 -2.38 -20.48
N MET A 176 -30.78 -1.36 -20.01
CA MET A 176 -30.75 -0.05 -20.67
C MET A 176 -29.91 -0.12 -21.97
N PRO A 177 -30.36 0.51 -23.08
CA PRO A 177 -29.59 0.53 -24.33
C PRO A 177 -28.24 1.25 -24.21
N ASP A 178 -28.16 2.24 -23.32
CA ASP A 178 -26.94 2.97 -22.97
C ASP A 178 -26.78 2.90 -21.45
N THR A 179 -26.04 1.88 -21.01
CA THR A 179 -25.79 1.61 -19.59
C THR A 179 -24.93 2.70 -18.96
N ILE A 180 -24.01 3.33 -19.71
CA ILE A 180 -23.19 4.45 -19.23
C ILE A 180 -24.07 5.68 -18.97
N ALA A 181 -24.97 6.02 -19.88
CA ALA A 181 -25.90 7.13 -19.67
C ALA A 181 -26.81 6.89 -18.46
N CYS A 182 -27.24 5.64 -18.23
CA CYS A 182 -27.97 5.28 -17.03
C CYS A 182 -27.13 5.49 -15.76
N LEU A 183 -25.89 4.98 -15.71
CA LEU A 183 -24.99 5.15 -14.57
C LEU A 183 -24.71 6.63 -14.26
N ARG A 184 -24.60 7.48 -15.28
CA ARG A 184 -24.44 8.94 -15.10
C ARG A 184 -25.70 9.65 -14.60
N SER A 185 -26.86 9.00 -14.67
CA SER A 185 -28.14 9.57 -14.27
C SER A 185 -28.56 9.21 -12.84
N VAL A 186 -27.96 8.16 -12.26
CA VAL A 186 -28.21 7.79 -10.86
C VAL A 186 -27.43 8.70 -9.90
N SER A 187 -27.86 8.76 -8.65
CA SER A 187 -27.17 9.56 -7.63
C SER A 187 -25.80 8.97 -7.26
N ALA A 188 -24.85 9.81 -6.84
CA ALA A 188 -23.56 9.37 -6.31
C ALA A 188 -23.67 8.25 -5.26
N ALA A 189 -24.63 8.37 -4.33
CA ALA A 189 -24.87 7.38 -3.28
C ALA A 189 -25.29 6.01 -3.84
N ALA A 190 -25.95 5.96 -5.00
CA ALA A 190 -26.35 4.70 -5.64
C ALA A 190 -25.18 4.02 -6.36
N LEU A 191 -24.14 4.77 -6.71
CA LEU A 191 -22.91 4.24 -7.29
C LEU A 191 -21.94 3.69 -6.23
N GLN A 192 -22.14 4.04 -4.96
CA GLN A 192 -21.35 3.50 -3.87
C GLN A 192 -21.77 2.05 -3.60
N THR A 193 -20.81 1.14 -3.72
CA THR A 193 -21.01 -0.29 -3.52
C THR A 193 -19.82 -0.88 -2.78
N GLU A 194 -20.10 -1.77 -1.83
CA GLU A 194 -19.09 -2.59 -1.15
C GLU A 194 -18.88 -3.93 -1.87
N GLU A 195 -19.82 -4.32 -2.74
CA GLU A 195 -19.80 -5.60 -3.47
C GLU A 195 -18.89 -5.56 -4.69
N CYS A 196 -18.81 -4.41 -5.36
CA CYS A 196 -17.96 -4.24 -6.55
C CYS A 196 -16.67 -3.50 -6.15
N GLN A 197 -15.53 -4.04 -6.55
CA GLN A 197 -14.22 -3.49 -6.23
C GLN A 197 -13.60 -2.83 -7.46
N PHE A 198 -13.11 -1.60 -7.37
CA PHE A 198 -12.53 -0.88 -8.51
C PHE A 198 -11.06 -0.54 -8.28
N ASN A 199 -10.18 -0.91 -9.20
CA ASN A 199 -8.74 -0.70 -9.06
C ASN A 199 -8.15 -0.14 -10.35
N PRO A 200 -6.95 0.47 -10.31
CA PRO A 200 -6.18 0.73 -11.52
C PRO A 200 -6.04 -0.53 -12.37
N HIS A 201 -6.04 -0.35 -13.70
CA HIS A 201 -6.13 -1.47 -14.63
C HIS A 201 -5.29 -1.24 -15.89
N LEU A 202 -5.12 -2.28 -16.71
CA LEU A 202 -4.46 -2.11 -18.01
C LEU A 202 -5.34 -1.24 -18.90
N ASP A 203 -4.77 -0.16 -19.43
CA ASP A 203 -5.43 0.72 -20.40
C ASP A 203 -4.66 0.86 -21.71
N GLY A 204 -3.45 0.29 -21.79
CA GLY A 204 -2.60 0.37 -22.98
C GLY A 204 -2.01 1.77 -23.25
N ASP A 205 -2.26 2.73 -22.36
CA ASP A 205 -1.79 4.12 -22.44
C ASP A 205 -0.92 4.46 -21.22
N LEU A 206 -1.53 4.69 -20.05
CA LEU A 206 -0.80 4.95 -18.82
C LEU A 206 -0.19 3.67 -18.26
N ILE A 207 -0.98 2.59 -18.22
CA ILE A 207 -0.60 1.31 -17.63
C ILE A 207 -0.67 0.25 -18.73
N LYS A 208 0.52 -0.08 -19.26
CA LYS A 208 0.69 -0.97 -20.43
C LYS A 208 0.99 -2.42 -20.06
N GLU A 209 1.49 -2.63 -18.85
CA GLU A 209 1.88 -3.93 -18.30
C GLU A 209 1.71 -3.91 -16.77
N SER A 210 1.93 -5.04 -16.11
CA SER A 210 1.83 -5.12 -14.64
C SER A 210 2.99 -4.37 -13.97
N MET A 211 2.78 -3.85 -12.77
CA MET A 211 3.80 -3.14 -11.99
C MET A 211 4.99 -4.05 -11.70
N LEU A 212 4.75 -5.31 -11.30
CA LEU A 212 5.86 -6.23 -11.00
C LEU A 212 6.71 -6.52 -12.24
N ASP A 213 6.09 -6.65 -13.42
CA ASP A 213 6.80 -6.87 -14.68
C ASP A 213 7.54 -5.60 -15.13
N ALA A 214 6.89 -4.43 -15.07
CA ALA A 214 7.50 -3.16 -15.44
C ALA A 214 8.74 -2.86 -14.62
N PHE A 215 8.67 -3.04 -13.29
CA PHE A 215 9.81 -2.82 -12.41
C PHE A 215 10.93 -3.83 -12.67
N ALA A 216 10.59 -5.11 -12.89
CA ALA A 216 11.58 -6.14 -13.22
C ALA A 216 12.27 -5.89 -14.57
N ALA A 217 11.55 -5.36 -15.57
CA ALA A 217 12.07 -4.99 -16.88
C ALA A 217 12.78 -3.63 -16.91
N GLY A 218 12.61 -2.82 -15.85
CA GLY A 218 13.16 -1.48 -15.77
C GLY A 218 12.34 -0.40 -16.48
N ASN A 219 11.08 -0.67 -16.84
CA ASN A 219 10.15 0.22 -17.52
C ASN A 219 9.47 1.19 -16.55
N TYR A 220 10.26 2.01 -15.86
CA TYR A 220 9.79 3.02 -14.91
C TYR A 220 10.77 4.19 -14.82
N LEU A 221 10.30 5.33 -14.31
CA LEU A 221 11.10 6.53 -14.08
C LEU A 221 12.21 6.29 -13.06
N LYS A 222 13.48 6.44 -13.48
CA LYS A 222 14.66 6.17 -12.65
C LYS A 222 15.06 7.38 -11.80
N ILE A 223 14.55 7.45 -10.57
CA ILE A 223 14.81 8.53 -9.62
C ILE A 223 15.17 7.97 -8.23
N PRO A 224 15.81 8.77 -7.34
CA PRO A 224 15.99 8.38 -5.94
C PRO A 224 14.65 8.08 -5.26
N THR A 225 14.61 7.08 -4.38
CA THR A 225 13.36 6.70 -3.70
C THR A 225 13.54 6.30 -2.23
N ILE A 226 12.51 6.50 -1.41
CA ILE A 226 12.34 5.82 -0.12
C ILE A 226 11.11 4.90 -0.25
N ALA A 227 11.20 3.64 0.16
CA ALA A 227 10.03 2.78 0.30
C ALA A 227 10.12 2.01 1.61
N GLY A 228 9.03 1.84 2.34
CA GLY A 228 9.07 1.09 3.59
C GLY A 228 7.70 0.71 4.08
N THR A 229 7.66 0.06 5.23
CA THR A 229 6.44 -0.51 5.78
C THR A 229 6.38 -0.32 7.28
N CYS A 230 5.17 -0.28 7.80
CA CYS A 230 4.93 -0.53 9.21
C CYS A 230 5.29 -1.97 9.59
N ASN A 231 5.49 -2.24 10.88
CA ASN A 231 5.83 -3.57 11.35
C ASN A 231 4.62 -4.53 11.29
N ASP A 232 3.41 -4.00 11.46
CA ASP A 232 2.19 -4.76 11.73
C ASP A 232 1.08 -4.40 10.72
N GLU A 233 1.43 -4.37 9.44
CA GLU A 233 0.60 -3.91 8.30
C GLU A 233 -0.81 -4.52 8.23
N GLY A 234 -0.97 -5.79 8.63
CA GLY A 234 -2.24 -6.48 8.47
C GLY A 234 -3.26 -6.29 9.61
N THR A 235 -2.88 -5.69 10.75
CA THR A 235 -3.70 -5.78 11.98
C THR A 235 -5.03 -5.06 11.90
N LYS A 236 -5.14 -4.01 11.08
CA LYS A 236 -6.41 -3.30 10.83
C LYS A 236 -7.10 -3.70 9.52
N ASN A 237 -6.56 -4.70 8.81
CA ASN A 237 -6.97 -5.06 7.45
C ASN A 237 -7.49 -6.51 7.31
N VAL A 238 -7.68 -7.21 8.44
CA VAL A 238 -8.20 -8.59 8.46
C VAL A 238 -9.27 -8.76 9.55
N PRO A 239 -10.19 -9.75 9.47
CA PRO A 239 -11.27 -9.92 10.44
C PRO A 239 -10.73 -10.24 11.85
N GLN A 240 -11.05 -9.37 12.83
CA GLN A 240 -10.57 -9.51 14.21
C GLN A 240 -11.17 -10.71 14.95
N ASP A 241 -12.29 -11.24 14.48
CA ASP A 241 -12.97 -12.42 15.01
C ASP A 241 -12.48 -13.75 14.37
N THR A 242 -11.34 -13.75 13.66
CA THR A 242 -10.75 -14.96 13.07
C THR A 242 -10.36 -15.97 14.15
N ASN A 243 -11.14 -17.05 14.25
CA ASN A 243 -11.04 -18.03 15.35
C ASN A 243 -10.37 -19.36 14.94
N THR A 244 -10.41 -19.72 13.66
CA THR A 244 -10.04 -21.07 13.22
C THR A 244 -9.11 -21.04 12.01
N THR A 245 -8.27 -22.07 11.88
CA THR A 245 -7.34 -22.20 10.75
C THR A 245 -8.09 -22.17 9.42
N ALA A 246 -9.30 -22.75 9.36
CA ALA A 246 -10.14 -22.72 8.17
C ALA A 246 -10.53 -21.29 7.76
N GLN A 247 -10.95 -20.44 8.71
CA GLN A 247 -11.29 -19.03 8.42
C GLN A 247 -10.08 -18.24 7.91
N ALA A 248 -8.91 -18.43 8.53
CA ALA A 248 -7.68 -17.76 8.11
C ALA A 248 -7.23 -18.20 6.70
N LEU A 249 -7.30 -19.51 6.41
CA LEU A 249 -6.98 -20.04 5.09
C LEU A 249 -7.99 -19.62 4.03
N GLU A 250 -9.28 -19.58 4.36
CA GLU A 250 -10.33 -19.07 3.46
C GLU A 250 -10.06 -17.60 3.11
N PHE A 251 -9.67 -16.77 4.07
CA PHE A 251 -9.29 -15.38 3.81
C PHE A 251 -8.11 -15.27 2.84
N MET A 252 -7.03 -16.04 3.08
CA MET A 252 -5.86 -16.05 2.18
C MET A 252 -6.20 -16.62 0.79
N GLN A 253 -7.06 -17.63 0.72
CA GLN A 253 -7.52 -18.23 -0.54
C GLN A 253 -8.36 -17.24 -1.36
N ASN A 254 -9.28 -16.53 -0.72
CA ASN A 254 -10.07 -15.48 -1.35
C ASN A 254 -9.19 -14.32 -1.83
N ALA A 255 -8.20 -13.91 -1.03
CA ALA A 255 -7.24 -12.89 -1.42
C ALA A 255 -6.46 -13.27 -2.69
N ALA A 256 -6.19 -14.56 -2.90
CA ALA A 256 -5.56 -15.11 -4.09
C ALA A 256 -6.54 -15.60 -5.16
N PHE A 257 -7.75 -15.03 -5.24
CA PHE A 257 -8.75 -15.38 -6.27
C PHE A 257 -9.06 -16.88 -6.36
N ASN A 258 -9.06 -17.56 -5.20
CA ASN A 258 -9.28 -19.01 -5.09
C ASN A 258 -8.30 -19.87 -5.89
N SER A 259 -7.09 -19.37 -6.17
CA SER A 259 -6.13 -20.05 -7.02
C SER A 259 -5.06 -20.82 -6.25
N LEU A 260 -4.95 -20.78 -4.92
CA LEU A 260 -3.90 -21.54 -4.23
C LEU A 260 -4.27 -23.02 -4.17
N SER A 261 -3.26 -23.87 -4.33
CA SER A 261 -3.40 -25.32 -4.14
C SER A 261 -3.50 -25.71 -2.65
N ASN A 262 -4.02 -26.91 -2.38
CA ASN A 262 -4.05 -27.47 -1.02
C ASN A 262 -2.65 -27.57 -0.38
N SER A 263 -1.61 -27.87 -1.17
CA SER A 263 -0.22 -27.85 -0.70
C SER A 263 0.24 -26.44 -0.32
N SER A 264 -0.15 -25.43 -1.10
CA SER A 264 0.14 -24.02 -0.79
C SER A 264 -0.55 -23.55 0.48
N LEU A 265 -1.83 -23.89 0.66
CA LEU A 265 -2.57 -23.61 1.91
C LEU A 265 -1.90 -24.30 3.12
N SER A 266 -1.40 -25.52 2.95
CA SER A 266 -0.66 -26.24 3.99
C SER A 266 0.65 -25.52 4.36
N ILE A 267 1.38 -25.00 3.36
CA ILE A 267 2.60 -24.21 3.59
C ILE A 267 2.26 -22.92 4.36
N LEU A 268 1.20 -22.20 3.98
CA LEU A 268 0.77 -20.98 4.67
C LEU A 268 0.37 -21.26 6.12
N ALA A 269 -0.39 -22.33 6.37
CA ALA A 269 -0.76 -22.73 7.73
C ALA A 269 0.48 -23.04 8.59
N GLN A 270 1.44 -23.79 8.05
CA GLN A 270 2.67 -24.13 8.77
C GLN A 270 3.58 -22.92 8.99
N THR A 271 3.59 -21.95 8.09
CA THR A 271 4.45 -20.76 8.19
C THR A 271 3.88 -19.72 9.14
N TYR A 272 2.58 -19.44 9.06
CA TYR A 272 1.99 -18.29 9.77
C TYR A 272 1.03 -18.66 10.89
N LEU A 273 0.33 -19.80 10.79
CA LEU A 273 -0.76 -20.14 11.72
C LEU A 273 -0.33 -21.12 12.82
N ALA A 274 0.89 -21.66 12.75
CA ALA A 274 1.44 -22.57 13.75
C ALA A 274 2.26 -21.81 14.83
N PRO A 275 2.21 -22.24 16.11
CA PRO A 275 1.34 -23.28 16.67
C PRO A 275 -0.13 -22.81 16.79
N ASP A 276 -1.07 -23.76 16.77
CA ASP A 276 -2.51 -23.54 17.01
C ASP A 276 -2.92 -24.30 18.30
N PRO A 277 -3.34 -23.61 19.39
CA PRO A 277 -3.59 -22.17 19.46
C PRO A 277 -2.29 -21.36 19.52
N PRO A 278 -2.27 -20.17 18.90
CA PRO A 278 -1.13 -19.27 18.97
C PRO A 278 -1.03 -18.61 20.34
N ALA A 279 0.16 -18.09 20.65
CA ALA A 279 0.37 -17.22 21.79
C ALA A 279 1.25 -16.02 21.36
N PRO A 280 0.95 -14.79 21.82
CA PRO A 280 -0.20 -14.40 22.66
C PRO A 280 -1.54 -14.39 21.89
N VAL A 281 -2.65 -14.44 22.63
CA VAL A 281 -4.00 -14.11 22.14
C VAL A 281 -4.39 -12.75 22.73
N PHE A 282 -4.87 -11.85 21.89
CA PHE A 282 -5.14 -10.46 22.29
C PHE A 282 -6.59 -10.23 22.73
N PRO A 283 -6.86 -9.22 23.56
CA PRO A 283 -8.22 -8.87 23.97
C PRO A 283 -9.16 -8.65 22.78
N ASN A 284 -10.43 -9.05 22.93
CA ASN A 284 -11.48 -8.83 21.93
C ASN A 284 -11.17 -9.39 20.53
N SER A 285 -10.26 -10.36 20.41
CA SER A 285 -9.86 -10.97 19.14
C SER A 285 -9.99 -12.48 19.16
N GLY A 286 -10.24 -13.06 17.99
CA GLY A 286 -10.09 -14.50 17.78
C GLY A 286 -8.60 -14.88 17.80
N PRO A 287 -8.24 -16.08 18.28
CA PRO A 287 -6.85 -16.47 18.46
C PRO A 287 -6.01 -16.37 17.19
N LEU A 288 -6.58 -16.64 16.00
CA LEU A 288 -5.85 -16.59 14.74
C LEU A 288 -5.91 -15.23 14.01
N TRP A 289 -6.55 -14.21 14.59
CA TRP A 289 -6.54 -12.86 14.00
C TRP A 289 -5.11 -12.33 13.80
N ARG A 290 -4.29 -12.34 14.86
CA ARG A 290 -2.94 -11.80 14.79
C ARG A 290 -2.03 -12.60 13.84
N PRO A 291 -2.02 -13.95 13.86
CA PRO A 291 -1.35 -14.75 12.83
C PRO A 291 -1.78 -14.42 11.40
N LEU A 292 -3.09 -14.29 11.14
CA LEU A 292 -3.61 -13.90 9.84
C LEU A 292 -3.13 -12.48 9.45
N ALA A 293 -3.16 -11.53 10.38
CA ALA A 293 -2.67 -10.18 10.17
C ALA A 293 -1.17 -10.17 9.80
N ASN A 294 -0.34 -10.97 10.47
CA ASN A 294 1.08 -11.10 10.15
C ASN A 294 1.28 -11.65 8.72
N ALA A 295 0.54 -12.71 8.36
CA ALA A 295 0.58 -13.28 7.01
C ALA A 295 0.20 -12.24 5.95
N MET A 296 -0.91 -11.52 6.17
CA MET A 296 -1.38 -10.52 5.24
C MET A 296 -0.47 -9.30 5.17
N GLY A 297 0.20 -8.91 6.26
CA GLY A 297 1.22 -7.86 6.25
C GLY A 297 2.42 -8.21 5.37
N ASP A 298 2.91 -9.45 5.46
CA ASP A 298 3.96 -9.94 4.55
C ASP A 298 3.47 -9.97 3.10
N ILE A 299 2.30 -10.56 2.86
CA ILE A 299 1.73 -10.78 1.52
C ILE A 299 1.36 -9.46 0.81
N ARG A 300 0.81 -8.48 1.52
CA ARG A 300 0.26 -7.23 0.94
C ARG A 300 1.18 -6.03 1.06
N ALA A 301 2.26 -6.06 1.85
CA ALA A 301 3.13 -4.91 2.01
C ALA A 301 4.62 -5.28 2.05
N HIS A 302 5.08 -6.02 3.08
CA HIS A 302 6.52 -6.22 3.32
C HIS A 302 7.23 -6.85 2.11
N CYS A 303 6.65 -7.92 1.56
CA CYS A 303 7.28 -8.67 0.49
C CYS A 303 7.13 -8.00 -0.88
N ILE A 304 6.04 -7.27 -1.10
CA ILE A 304 5.86 -6.44 -2.30
C ILE A 304 6.89 -5.30 -2.31
N THR A 305 7.01 -4.56 -1.20
CA THR A 305 7.98 -3.46 -1.08
C THR A 305 9.40 -3.96 -1.28
N SER A 306 9.78 -5.06 -0.63
CA SER A 306 11.08 -5.71 -0.82
C SER A 306 11.34 -6.09 -2.27
N ARG A 307 10.37 -6.75 -2.93
CA ARG A 307 10.49 -7.19 -4.32
C ARG A 307 10.66 -6.02 -5.29
N LEU A 308 9.87 -4.97 -5.12
CA LEU A 308 9.98 -3.76 -5.95
C LEU A 308 11.32 -3.06 -5.74
N GLN A 309 11.81 -2.93 -4.50
CA GLN A 309 13.11 -2.31 -4.24
C GLN A 309 14.29 -3.16 -4.75
N ASN A 310 14.19 -4.48 -4.72
CA ASN A 310 15.17 -5.35 -5.37
C ASN A 310 15.23 -5.07 -6.88
N ALA A 311 14.06 -4.98 -7.54
CA ALA A 311 13.98 -4.60 -8.94
C ALA A 311 14.52 -3.16 -9.20
N ILE A 312 14.30 -2.23 -8.27
CA ILE A 312 14.88 -0.88 -8.37
C ILE A 312 16.42 -0.93 -8.35
N THR A 313 17.01 -1.66 -7.40
CA THR A 313 18.47 -1.80 -7.30
C THR A 313 19.08 -2.53 -8.48
N ASP A 314 18.37 -3.51 -9.05
CA ASP A 314 18.85 -4.28 -10.19
C ASP A 314 18.80 -3.47 -11.51
N GLN A 315 17.84 -2.54 -11.62
CA GLN A 315 17.54 -1.81 -12.86
C GLN A 315 17.91 -0.33 -12.85
N SER A 316 18.56 0.17 -11.79
CA SER A 316 18.87 1.60 -11.64
C SER A 316 20.11 1.82 -10.78
N THR A 317 20.86 2.88 -11.08
CA THR A 317 21.91 3.40 -10.20
C THR A 317 21.39 4.48 -9.23
N ALA A 318 20.14 4.91 -9.38
CA ALA A 318 19.51 5.82 -8.43
C ALA A 318 19.31 5.11 -7.08
N PRO A 319 19.68 5.74 -5.95
CA PRO A 319 19.60 5.10 -4.64
C PRO A 319 18.15 4.90 -4.19
N THR A 320 17.90 3.76 -3.57
CA THR A 320 16.64 3.49 -2.85
C THR A 320 16.95 3.17 -1.39
N TRP A 321 16.12 3.66 -0.47
CA TRP A 321 16.27 3.44 0.97
C TRP A 321 15.04 2.71 1.51
N ASN A 322 15.25 1.68 2.35
CA ASN A 322 14.17 0.94 3.00
C ASN A 322 14.03 1.28 4.49
N TYR A 323 12.81 1.33 5.00
CA TYR A 323 12.55 1.38 6.44
C TYR A 323 11.54 0.32 6.91
N ARG A 324 11.65 -0.02 8.20
CA ARG A 324 10.59 -0.67 8.98
C ARG A 324 10.17 0.26 10.12
N TYR A 325 8.91 0.64 10.16
CA TYR A 325 8.37 1.47 11.23
C TYR A 325 7.84 0.58 12.37
N ALA A 326 8.57 0.55 13.49
CA ALA A 326 8.37 -0.37 14.61
C ALA A 326 8.31 0.38 15.95
N VAL A 327 7.61 1.52 15.96
CA VAL A 327 7.33 2.29 17.18
C VAL A 327 6.27 1.56 18.00
N LEU A 328 6.56 1.34 19.28
CA LEU A 328 5.65 0.62 20.17
C LEU A 328 4.80 1.60 20.97
N ASP A 329 3.52 1.69 20.66
CA ASP A 329 2.53 2.38 21.49
C ASP A 329 1.96 1.38 22.53
N PRO A 330 1.96 1.70 23.84
CA PRO A 330 1.52 0.74 24.87
C PRO A 330 0.08 0.25 24.72
N GLU A 331 -0.84 1.06 24.20
CA GLU A 331 -2.24 0.71 24.01
C GLU A 331 -2.40 -0.20 22.79
N ASP A 332 -1.82 0.20 21.65
CA ASP A 332 -1.81 -0.63 20.43
C ASP A 332 -1.11 -1.98 20.65
N GLU A 333 -0.05 -2.03 21.46
CA GLU A 333 0.63 -3.29 21.82
C GLU A 333 -0.23 -4.17 22.74
N ALA A 334 -0.96 -3.58 23.69
CA ALA A 334 -1.84 -4.32 24.59
C ALA A 334 -3.02 -4.95 23.84
N ASP A 335 -3.54 -4.25 22.83
CA ASP A 335 -4.64 -4.71 21.97
C ASP A 335 -4.16 -5.56 20.77
N GLY A 336 -2.85 -5.62 20.54
CA GLY A 336 -2.22 -6.43 19.50
C GLY A 336 -2.20 -5.82 18.11
N PHE A 337 -2.54 -4.54 17.97
CA PHE A 337 -2.41 -3.81 16.72
C PHE A 337 -0.96 -3.48 16.36
N GLY A 338 -0.12 -3.26 17.38
CA GLY A 338 1.28 -2.87 17.20
C GLY A 338 1.45 -1.60 16.35
N ALA A 339 2.54 -1.52 15.58
CA ALA A 339 2.71 -0.47 14.58
C ALA A 339 1.90 -0.82 13.32
N TRP A 340 0.62 -0.48 13.34
CA TRP A 340 -0.35 -0.79 12.28
C TRP A 340 -0.14 0.03 11.00
N HIS A 341 -0.78 -0.40 9.89
CA HIS A 341 -0.65 0.19 8.55
C HIS A 341 -0.71 1.72 8.52
N THR A 342 0.33 2.39 7.99
CA THR A 342 0.43 3.86 7.86
C THR A 342 0.49 4.66 9.17
N VAL A 343 0.67 4.03 10.33
CA VAL A 343 0.77 4.74 11.61
C VAL A 343 1.92 5.75 11.66
N GLU A 344 2.96 5.57 10.84
CA GLU A 344 4.09 6.48 10.72
C GLU A 344 3.72 7.86 10.21
N LEU A 345 2.56 8.03 9.56
CA LEU A 345 2.07 9.34 9.14
C LEU A 345 1.98 10.33 10.31
N ASN A 346 1.73 9.84 11.53
CA ASN A 346 1.75 10.63 12.76
C ASN A 346 3.17 11.11 13.13
N GLY A 347 4.21 10.38 12.71
CA GLY A 347 5.60 10.81 12.79
C GLY A 347 6.04 11.72 11.64
N VAL A 348 5.47 11.54 10.45
CA VAL A 348 5.79 12.35 9.25
C VAL A 348 5.17 13.75 9.32
N PHE A 349 3.86 13.84 9.50
CA PHE A 349 3.13 15.11 9.57
C PHE A 349 3.11 15.71 10.98
N GLY A 350 3.38 14.90 11.99
CA GLY A 350 3.19 15.25 13.40
C GLY A 350 1.77 14.87 13.88
N PRO A 351 1.63 14.42 15.14
CA PRO A 351 0.38 13.80 15.60
C PRO A 351 -0.78 14.79 15.78
N ASN A 352 -0.54 16.11 15.74
CA ASN A 352 -1.59 17.14 15.74
C ASN A 352 -2.16 17.43 14.34
N ASN A 353 -1.55 16.85 13.29
CA ASN A 353 -1.77 17.25 11.91
C ASN A 353 -2.38 16.15 11.04
N THR A 354 -2.45 14.93 11.56
CA THR A 354 -3.17 13.83 10.93
C THR A 354 -4.63 13.85 11.40
N ASP A 355 -5.51 13.33 10.57
CA ASP A 355 -6.87 13.01 10.99
C ASP A 355 -6.91 11.62 11.65
N GLY A 356 -7.86 11.42 12.56
CA GLY A 356 -7.99 10.21 13.37
C GLY A 356 -7.57 10.40 14.83
N ALA A 357 -7.44 9.28 15.55
CA ALA A 357 -6.93 9.24 16.92
C ALA A 357 -5.44 8.83 16.88
N PRO A 358 -4.49 9.79 16.79
CA PRO A 358 -3.06 9.48 16.83
C PRO A 358 -2.73 8.70 18.12
N PRO A 359 -1.80 7.72 18.09
CA PRO A 359 -1.47 6.96 19.29
C PRO A 359 -0.95 7.89 20.40
N SER A 360 -1.51 7.77 21.61
CA SER A 360 -1.30 8.73 22.70
C SER A 360 0.17 8.82 23.13
N SER A 361 0.96 7.77 22.92
CA SER A 361 2.39 7.77 23.17
C SER A 361 3.17 8.80 22.35
N TYR A 362 2.67 9.22 21.17
CA TYR A 362 3.33 10.21 20.32
C TYR A 362 3.38 11.61 20.95
N PHE A 363 2.57 11.86 21.99
CA PHE A 363 2.61 13.07 22.79
C PHE A 363 3.44 12.91 24.08
N THR A 364 3.91 11.69 24.36
CA THR A 364 4.58 11.33 25.61
C THR A 364 5.83 10.50 25.35
N SER A 365 5.79 9.18 25.57
CA SER A 365 6.96 8.30 25.51
C SER A 365 7.58 8.20 24.12
N ASN A 366 6.76 8.25 23.06
CA ASN A 366 7.18 8.21 21.66
C ASN A 366 7.33 9.60 21.02
N ALA A 367 7.13 10.70 21.75
CA ALA A 367 7.32 12.06 21.21
C ALA A 367 8.66 12.29 20.48
N PRO A 368 9.81 11.69 20.92
CA PRO A 368 11.08 11.84 20.19
C PRO A 368 11.11 11.23 18.79
N ILE A 369 10.21 10.30 18.43
CA ILE A 369 10.20 9.73 17.08
C ILE A 369 9.71 10.72 16.03
N VAL A 370 8.81 11.64 16.42
CA VAL A 370 8.16 12.59 15.49
C VAL A 370 9.20 13.48 14.79
N PRO A 371 10.04 14.26 15.49
CA PRO A 371 11.05 15.09 14.81
C PRO A 371 12.11 14.25 14.08
N LEU A 372 12.38 13.01 14.53
CA LEU A 372 13.31 12.10 13.87
C LEU A 372 12.80 11.69 12.49
N THR A 373 11.58 11.14 12.43
CA THR A 373 10.91 10.76 11.18
C THR A 373 10.76 11.98 10.27
N MET A 374 10.21 13.07 10.77
CA MET A 374 10.02 14.31 10.01
C MET A 374 11.34 14.83 9.38
N SER A 375 12.49 14.69 10.08
CA SER A 375 13.80 15.10 9.54
C SER A 375 14.28 14.28 8.35
N TYR A 376 14.07 12.97 8.35
CA TYR A 376 14.48 12.13 7.22
C TYR A 376 13.64 12.43 5.99
N TRP A 377 12.33 12.59 6.16
CA TRP A 377 11.42 12.97 5.08
C TRP A 377 11.78 14.35 4.52
N ALA A 378 11.93 15.36 5.39
CA ALA A 378 12.32 16.69 4.97
C ALA A 378 13.70 16.71 4.29
N SER A 379 14.67 15.94 4.78
CA SER A 379 15.98 15.79 4.13
C SER A 379 15.82 15.23 2.73
N PHE A 380 15.11 14.11 2.57
CA PHE A 380 14.91 13.49 1.27
C PHE A 380 14.16 14.40 0.29
N ILE A 381 13.09 15.07 0.74
CA ILE A 381 12.33 16.00 -0.10
C ILE A 381 13.21 17.14 -0.61
N LYS A 382 14.19 17.59 0.18
CA LYS A 382 15.06 18.72 -0.17
C LYS A 382 16.30 18.35 -0.97
N THR A 383 16.85 17.16 -0.72
CA THR A 383 18.19 16.81 -1.21
C THR A 383 18.22 15.47 -1.95
N LEU A 384 17.08 14.78 -2.08
CA LEU A 384 16.96 13.44 -2.65
C LEU A 384 17.82 12.39 -1.92
N ASP A 385 18.13 12.66 -0.65
CA ASP A 385 18.97 11.84 0.23
C ASP A 385 18.50 12.06 1.68
N PRO A 386 18.07 11.01 2.39
CA PRO A 386 17.53 11.16 3.75
C PRO A 386 18.61 11.62 4.75
N ASN A 387 19.90 11.55 4.41
CA ASN A 387 20.98 11.75 5.37
C ASN A 387 21.48 13.18 5.50
N ARG A 388 21.26 14.04 4.49
CA ARG A 388 21.93 15.34 4.39
C ARG A 388 21.51 16.33 5.47
N LEU A 389 20.25 16.25 5.88
CA LEU A 389 19.61 17.15 6.84
C LEU A 389 18.93 16.36 7.97
N ARG A 390 19.33 15.10 8.20
CA ARG A 390 18.85 14.30 9.35
C ARG A 390 19.27 14.97 10.66
N LEU A 391 18.52 14.71 11.74
CA LEU A 391 18.86 15.23 13.07
C LEU A 391 20.27 14.82 13.52
N ASP A 392 20.91 15.69 14.31
CA ASP A 392 22.18 15.37 14.97
C ASP A 392 22.03 14.14 15.87
N GLY A 393 22.94 13.18 15.72
CA GLY A 393 22.90 11.91 16.43
C GLY A 393 21.93 10.87 15.86
N ALA A 394 21.13 11.21 14.83
CA ALA A 394 20.37 10.23 14.08
C ALA A 394 21.34 9.30 13.31
N PRO A 395 21.06 7.98 13.26
CA PRO A 395 21.91 7.02 12.56
C PRO A 395 22.01 7.37 11.06
N GLU A 396 23.06 6.88 10.41
CA GLU A 396 23.10 6.94 8.95
C GLU A 396 22.12 5.91 8.38
N TRP A 397 21.27 6.36 7.46
CA TRP A 397 20.37 5.50 6.70
C TRP A 397 21.07 5.09 5.40
N THR A 398 21.64 3.90 5.40
CA THR A 398 22.31 3.38 4.19
C THR A 398 21.28 2.88 3.17
N PRO A 399 21.58 2.98 1.85
CA PRO A 399 20.68 2.50 0.80
C PRO A 399 20.39 1.00 0.93
N TRP A 400 19.22 0.59 0.42
CA TRP A 400 18.85 -0.80 0.20
C TRP A 400 19.89 -1.49 -0.68
N THR A 401 20.34 -2.67 -0.26
CA THR A 401 21.44 -3.40 -0.90
C THR A 401 20.94 -4.57 -1.75
N GLY A 402 19.70 -4.50 -2.25
CA GLY A 402 19.08 -5.54 -3.06
C GLY A 402 18.94 -6.88 -2.32
N ASN A 403 18.81 -7.95 -3.12
CA ASN A 403 18.48 -9.30 -2.65
C ASN A 403 19.46 -9.87 -1.62
N GLN A 404 20.73 -9.47 -1.62
CA GLN A 404 21.75 -10.09 -0.76
C GLN A 404 21.84 -9.49 0.64
N GLY A 405 21.45 -8.22 0.82
CA GLY A 405 21.67 -7.55 2.11
C GLY A 405 20.42 -6.95 2.75
N ARG A 406 19.37 -6.62 1.98
CA ARG A 406 18.06 -6.15 2.47
C ARG A 406 18.13 -5.23 3.71
N GLN A 407 19.09 -4.29 3.69
CA GLN A 407 19.38 -3.38 4.80
C GLN A 407 18.31 -2.30 4.89
N ARG A 408 17.76 -2.07 6.08
CA ARG A 408 16.71 -1.08 6.31
C ARG A 408 16.91 -0.32 7.60
N LEU A 409 16.42 0.91 7.66
CA LEU A 409 16.36 1.66 8.91
C LEU A 409 15.13 1.21 9.70
N ARG A 410 15.31 0.73 10.93
CA ARG A 410 14.19 0.48 11.84
C ARG A 410 13.90 1.75 12.63
N PHE A 411 12.72 2.33 12.44
CA PHE A 411 12.23 3.40 13.31
C PHE A 411 11.68 2.80 14.60
N ARG A 412 12.33 3.11 15.72
CA ARG A 412 11.87 2.77 17.07
C ARG A 412 12.36 3.83 18.04
N THR A 413 11.48 4.32 18.90
CA THR A 413 11.83 5.38 19.84
C THR A 413 13.00 4.94 20.73
N ASN A 414 14.05 5.76 20.79
CA ASN A 414 15.31 5.50 21.50
C ASN A 414 16.15 4.31 20.99
N ASP A 415 15.73 3.64 19.91
CA ASP A 415 16.41 2.46 19.35
C ASP A 415 16.29 2.41 17.81
N THR A 416 16.39 3.59 17.19
CA THR A 416 16.39 3.71 15.72
C THR A 416 17.77 3.40 15.21
N ASN A 417 17.90 2.34 14.41
CA ASN A 417 19.18 1.79 13.95
C ASN A 417 18.99 1.07 12.60
N MET A 418 20.07 0.92 11.84
CA MET A 418 20.08 0.02 10.67
C MET A 418 19.93 -1.43 11.12
N GLU A 419 19.17 -2.21 10.36
CA GLU A 419 19.01 -3.65 10.54
C GLU A 419 18.98 -4.38 9.19
N THR A 420 19.25 -5.68 9.24
CA THR A 420 18.96 -6.61 8.15
C THR A 420 17.52 -7.09 8.30
N MET A 421 16.75 -7.15 7.20
CA MET A 421 15.47 -7.87 7.21
C MET A 421 15.70 -9.31 7.73
N ASP A 422 14.82 -9.80 8.61
CA ASP A 422 14.99 -11.12 9.23
C ASP A 422 15.03 -12.24 8.19
N GLU A 423 15.88 -13.25 8.38
CA GLU A 423 16.05 -14.34 7.40
C GLU A 423 14.75 -15.13 7.17
N ALA A 424 13.95 -15.36 8.22
CA ALA A 424 12.66 -16.02 8.06
C ALA A 424 11.68 -15.13 7.28
N GLN A 425 11.68 -13.82 7.53
CA GLN A 425 10.89 -12.88 6.73
C GLN A 425 11.35 -12.85 5.27
N MET A 426 12.66 -12.91 5.00
CA MET A 426 13.18 -12.99 3.63
C MET A 426 12.67 -14.25 2.92
N GLN A 427 12.71 -15.40 3.60
CA GLN A 427 12.23 -16.69 3.08
C GLN A 427 10.71 -16.68 2.87
N ASN A 428 9.95 -16.05 3.77
CA ASN A 428 8.52 -15.84 3.60
C ASN A 428 8.23 -15.08 2.31
N CYS A 429 8.98 -14.00 2.05
CA CYS A 429 8.82 -13.23 0.82
C CYS A 429 9.10 -14.03 -0.44
N GLU A 430 10.14 -14.87 -0.45
CA GLU A 430 10.38 -15.77 -1.58
C GLU A 430 9.26 -16.81 -1.74
N MET A 431 8.73 -17.33 -0.63
CA MET A 431 7.65 -18.31 -0.63
C MET A 431 6.34 -17.74 -1.19
N VAL A 432 5.98 -16.50 -0.85
CA VAL A 432 4.70 -15.87 -1.28
C VAL A 432 4.78 -15.17 -2.65
N ASN A 433 5.96 -15.08 -3.27
CA ASN A 433 6.12 -14.43 -4.59
C ASN A 433 5.12 -14.92 -5.67
N PRO A 434 4.82 -16.23 -5.81
CA PRO A 434 3.81 -16.70 -6.75
C PRO A 434 2.40 -16.19 -6.42
N MET A 435 2.05 -16.08 -5.12
CA MET A 435 0.78 -15.50 -4.68
C MET A 435 0.71 -14.01 -5.03
N ILE A 436 1.78 -13.25 -4.79
CA ILE A 436 1.86 -11.82 -5.12
C ILE A 436 1.61 -11.56 -6.61
N ASN A 437 2.11 -12.41 -7.51
CA ASN A 437 1.82 -12.29 -8.95
C ASN A 437 0.31 -12.37 -9.24
N VAL A 438 -0.40 -13.23 -8.52
CA VAL A 438 -1.85 -13.40 -8.67
C VAL A 438 -2.65 -12.27 -8.02
N LEU A 439 -2.15 -11.68 -6.94
CA LEU A 439 -2.76 -10.48 -6.34
C LEU A 439 -2.82 -9.33 -7.34
N GLU A 440 -1.75 -9.16 -8.12
CA GLU A 440 -1.68 -8.16 -9.16
C GLU A 440 -2.46 -8.56 -10.41
N ARG A 441 -2.24 -9.78 -10.91
CA ARG A 441 -2.88 -10.31 -12.13
C ARG A 441 -3.68 -11.56 -11.79
N PRO A 442 -5.00 -11.42 -11.58
CA PRO A 442 -5.87 -12.56 -11.37
C PRO A 442 -5.79 -13.51 -12.58
N PRO A 443 -5.78 -14.84 -12.37
CA PRO A 443 -5.81 -15.78 -13.48
C PRO A 443 -7.09 -15.62 -14.30
N GLU A 444 -6.97 -15.70 -15.63
CA GLU A 444 -8.13 -15.70 -16.54
C GLU A 444 -8.96 -16.98 -16.40
N ASP A 445 -8.28 -18.11 -16.16
CA ASP A 445 -8.92 -19.41 -15.91
C ASP A 445 -8.87 -19.75 -14.41
N SER A 446 -10.07 -19.86 -13.81
CA SER A 446 -10.26 -20.31 -12.43
C SER A 446 -9.66 -21.69 -12.10
N ALA A 447 -9.31 -22.50 -13.10
CA ALA A 447 -8.64 -23.78 -12.92
C ALA A 447 -7.13 -23.65 -12.63
N VAL A 448 -6.53 -22.47 -12.80
CA VAL A 448 -5.12 -22.23 -12.52
C VAL A 448 -4.85 -22.41 -11.02
N GLN A 449 -3.89 -23.28 -10.70
CA GLN A 449 -3.45 -23.56 -9.34
C GLN A 449 -2.04 -23.01 -9.10
N VAL A 450 -1.95 -22.00 -8.25
CA VAL A 450 -0.72 -21.40 -7.75
C VAL A 450 -0.08 -22.34 -6.74
N GLN A 451 1.20 -22.64 -6.98
CA GLN A 451 2.01 -23.47 -6.11
C GLN A 451 3.02 -22.59 -5.38
N LEU A 452 2.97 -22.63 -4.05
CA LEU A 452 3.98 -22.06 -3.18
C LEU A 452 5.04 -23.11 -2.89
N SER A 453 6.26 -22.66 -2.66
CA SER A 453 7.38 -23.52 -2.28
C SER A 453 8.26 -22.79 -1.29
N ARG A 454 8.75 -23.50 -0.28
CA ARG A 454 9.83 -22.97 0.57
C ARG A 454 11.15 -23.07 -0.21
N PRO A 455 11.93 -21.99 -0.35
CA PRO A 455 13.25 -22.09 -0.94
C PRO A 455 14.11 -23.09 -0.13
N ASN A 456 14.69 -24.09 -0.79
CA ASN A 456 15.79 -24.85 -0.20
C ASN A 456 17.04 -23.95 -0.24
N LEU A 457 17.56 -23.50 0.91
CA LEU A 457 18.83 -22.77 0.95
C LEU A 457 19.96 -23.67 1.48
N PRO A 458 21.19 -23.50 0.94
CA PRO A 458 22.33 -24.35 1.28
C PRO A 458 22.64 -24.21 2.76
N ALA A 459 22.78 -25.35 3.44
CA ALA A 459 23.13 -25.42 4.85
C ALA A 459 24.34 -24.52 5.13
N ALA A 460 24.17 -23.58 6.05
CA ALA A 460 25.29 -22.89 6.67
C ALA A 460 26.27 -23.96 7.15
N THR A 461 27.48 -23.95 6.59
CA THR A 461 28.53 -24.89 6.98
C THR A 461 28.93 -24.62 8.42
N SER A 462 28.40 -25.41 9.35
CA SER A 462 29.04 -25.65 10.63
C SER A 462 28.77 -27.08 11.07
N ALA A 463 29.86 -27.80 11.30
CA ALA A 463 29.95 -29.22 11.60
C ALA A 463 29.14 -29.65 12.84
N GLY A 464 28.61 -30.89 12.79
CA GLY A 464 28.35 -31.66 14.00
C GLY A 464 27.07 -32.49 13.99
N ASN A 465 27.20 -33.76 13.57
CA ASN A 465 26.43 -34.96 13.92
C ASN A 465 24.88 -34.92 13.90
N GLY A 466 24.34 -35.85 13.11
CA GLY A 466 22.92 -35.95 12.82
C GLY A 466 22.07 -36.61 13.91
N ASN A 467 20.76 -36.42 13.77
CA ASN A 467 19.81 -37.51 13.79
C ASN A 467 18.51 -37.09 13.09
N GLU A 468 17.78 -38.11 12.66
CA GLU A 468 16.74 -38.15 11.65
C GLU A 468 15.51 -37.25 11.86
N SER A 469 14.92 -36.87 10.72
CA SER A 469 13.64 -36.20 10.53
C SER A 469 12.46 -37.00 11.09
N ALA A 470 11.62 -36.36 11.90
CA ALA A 470 10.25 -36.80 12.16
C ALA A 470 9.30 -35.88 11.40
N GLU A 471 8.76 -36.38 10.28
CA GLU A 471 7.57 -35.81 9.65
C GLU A 471 6.40 -35.98 10.62
N ALA A 472 5.80 -34.87 11.05
CA ALA A 472 4.55 -34.90 11.79
C ALA A 472 3.40 -34.97 10.76
N ASP A 473 2.83 -36.17 10.60
CA ASP A 473 1.58 -36.39 9.88
C ASP A 473 0.45 -35.59 10.56
N ILE A 474 0.11 -34.42 9.99
CA ILE A 474 -1.18 -33.77 10.26
C ILE A 474 -2.19 -34.45 9.35
N ALA A 475 -3.18 -35.12 9.94
CA ALA A 475 -4.25 -35.78 9.21
C ALA A 475 -5.00 -34.76 8.34
N LEU A 476 -4.74 -34.81 7.03
CA LEU A 476 -5.51 -34.14 5.99
C LEU A 476 -6.93 -34.73 6.00
N GLN A 477 -7.91 -33.99 6.54
CA GLN A 477 -9.30 -34.23 6.18
C GLN A 477 -9.46 -33.83 4.71
N ASP A 478 -9.97 -34.73 3.88
CA ASP A 478 -10.38 -34.45 2.50
C ASP A 478 -11.32 -33.24 2.50
N TRP A 479 -10.90 -32.14 1.85
CA TRP A 479 -11.77 -31.00 1.55
C TRP A 479 -12.68 -31.45 0.40
N GLY A 480 -13.71 -32.24 0.74
CA GLY A 480 -14.66 -32.82 -0.20
C GLY A 480 -15.36 -31.73 -1.02
N ALA A 481 -15.46 -31.97 -2.33
CA ALA A 481 -16.21 -31.14 -3.26
C ALA A 481 -17.66 -30.97 -2.79
N SER A 482 -18.00 -29.78 -2.29
CA SER A 482 -19.38 -29.37 -2.03
C SER A 482 -20.05 -29.00 -3.37
N PRO A 483 -21.34 -29.31 -3.57
CA PRO A 483 -21.99 -29.13 -4.87
C PRO A 483 -22.11 -27.64 -5.22
N ARG A 484 -21.93 -27.34 -6.52
CA ARG A 484 -22.06 -26.01 -7.14
C ARG A 484 -23.34 -25.32 -6.65
N VAL A 485 -23.18 -24.34 -5.76
CA VAL A 485 -24.19 -23.33 -5.43
C VAL A 485 -23.81 -22.06 -6.18
N GLY A 486 -24.79 -21.41 -6.81
CA GLY A 486 -24.60 -20.31 -7.75
C GLY A 486 -23.75 -19.16 -7.21
N TRP A 487 -23.05 -18.52 -8.14
CA TRP A 487 -22.22 -17.31 -7.98
C TRP A 487 -22.85 -16.31 -6.98
N GLY A 488 -22.38 -16.37 -5.74
CA GLY A 488 -22.58 -15.37 -4.69
C GLY A 488 -21.35 -14.45 -4.63
N PRO A 489 -21.47 -13.25 -4.03
CA PRO A 489 -20.60 -12.12 -4.29
C PRO A 489 -19.16 -12.40 -3.90
N LEU A 490 -18.22 -11.91 -4.72
CA LEU A 490 -16.80 -11.86 -4.45
C LEU A 490 -16.56 -10.99 -3.21
N ILE A 491 -16.48 -11.61 -2.03
CA ILE A 491 -16.15 -10.90 -0.79
C ILE A 491 -14.63 -10.61 -0.79
N GLY A 492 -14.25 -9.54 -1.49
CA GLY A 492 -13.00 -8.83 -1.23
C GLY A 492 -13.16 -8.06 0.07
N VAL A 493 -12.94 -8.72 1.21
CA VAL A 493 -12.99 -8.08 2.54
C VAL A 493 -11.81 -7.11 2.66
N MET A 494 -12.05 -5.85 2.35
CA MET A 494 -11.37 -4.74 3.00
C MET A 494 -12.42 -4.17 3.96
N VAL A 495 -12.36 -4.58 5.23
CA VAL A 495 -13.10 -3.85 6.26
C VAL A 495 -12.50 -2.46 6.26
N VAL A 496 -13.25 -1.47 5.79
CA VAL A 496 -13.00 -0.08 6.15
C VAL A 496 -13.11 -0.08 7.68
N ALA A 497 -11.96 -0.13 8.36
CA ALA A 497 -11.89 0.09 9.79
C ALA A 497 -12.27 1.55 10.05
N VAL A 498 -13.59 1.79 10.08
CA VAL A 498 -14.17 2.99 10.64
C VAL A 498 -13.83 2.93 12.13
N PHE A 499 -12.84 3.72 12.55
CA PHE A 499 -12.52 3.92 13.95
C PHE A 499 -13.81 4.31 14.70
N MET A 500 -14.27 3.43 15.58
CA MET A 500 -15.29 3.70 16.58
C MET A 500 -14.85 3.12 17.91
N ALA A 501 -14.07 3.89 18.67
CA ALA A 501 -14.14 4.06 20.12
C ALA A 501 -13.14 5.14 20.52
#